data_AF-A0A9R1K003-F1
#
_entry.id   AF-A0A9R1K003-F1
#
_cell.length_a   1.000
_cell.length_b   1.000
_cell.length_c   1.000
_cell.angle_alpha   90.00
_cell.angle_beta   90.00
_cell.angle_gamma   90.00
#
_symmetry.space_group_name_H-M   'P 1'
#
loop_
_entity.id
_entity.type
_entity.pdbx_description
1 polymer ?
#
loop_
_entity_poly.entity_id
_entity_poly.type
_entity_poly.pdbx_seq_one_letter_code
_entity_poly.pdbx_strand_id
1 'polypeptide(L)'
;FTQEAKNSERTTSCFRKNDVVKVPHVFWELTTKEVLTMEFCTGHKVDDLDFLRKADISPTKVAKALIELFGEMIFIHGFVHGDPHPGNILVSPRGQGRFSLVLLDHGIYKELDPKFRLDYCKLWKALISLDVQKILELGEQFGVGKYAKYFPLIFTGRTIDSKSALGTQISGEEKTRIKQDLNSLGMDDISSFMESLPPDFLVILRTDGLLRSILGNLGAPRHVRLLAYAKCAIYGHEEQSRLGSGAINRLMLQIKTSISYLHLRILIELARLLVQFNDYKHKAKDKLSWMLQKISREVLGWYKALM
;
A
#
# COMPACT_ATOMS: atom_id res chain seq x y z
N PHE A 1 -1.59 16.63 -24.65
CA PHE A 1 -2.99 16.28 -24.31
C PHE A 1 -3.56 15.07 -25.05
N THR A 2 -3.37 14.87 -26.35
CA THR A 2 -3.89 13.67 -27.05
C THR A 2 -3.46 12.33 -26.43
N GLN A 3 -2.21 12.20 -25.97
CA GLN A 3 -1.74 10.97 -25.32
C GLN A 3 -2.39 10.76 -23.95
N GLU A 4 -2.58 11.83 -23.18
CA GLU A 4 -3.26 11.80 -21.90
C GLU A 4 -4.72 11.39 -22.03
N ALA A 5 -5.43 11.90 -23.04
CA ALA A 5 -6.77 11.44 -23.39
C ALA A 5 -6.82 9.93 -23.70
N LYS A 6 -5.85 9.41 -24.46
CA LYS A 6 -5.77 7.95 -24.72
C LYS A 6 -5.50 7.16 -23.44
N ASN A 7 -4.67 7.70 -22.54
CA ASN A 7 -4.40 7.06 -21.24
C ASN A 7 -5.66 7.02 -20.36
N SER A 8 -6.49 8.06 -20.37
CA SER A 8 -7.74 8.10 -19.61
C SER A 8 -8.77 7.10 -20.14
N GLU A 9 -8.90 6.95 -21.45
CA GLU A 9 -9.77 5.92 -22.06
C GLU A 9 -9.29 4.50 -21.79
N ARG A 10 -7.96 4.29 -21.84
CA ARG A 10 -7.37 2.99 -21.46
C ARG A 10 -7.65 2.69 -19.99
N THR A 11 -7.48 3.67 -19.10
CA THR A 11 -7.82 3.53 -17.67
C THR A 11 -9.31 3.21 -17.47
N THR A 12 -10.20 3.87 -18.20
CA THR A 12 -11.64 3.57 -18.20
C THR A 12 -11.91 2.11 -18.56
N SER A 13 -11.20 1.59 -19.57
CA SER A 13 -11.32 0.18 -19.99
C SER A 13 -10.82 -0.79 -18.92
N CYS A 14 -9.73 -0.47 -18.22
CA CYS A 14 -9.22 -1.26 -17.10
C CYS A 14 -10.25 -1.38 -15.97
N PHE A 15 -10.96 -0.29 -15.65
CA PHE A 15 -11.88 -0.21 -14.52
C PHE A 15 -13.37 -0.33 -14.87
N ARG A 16 -13.70 -0.81 -16.07
CA ARG A 16 -15.08 -1.03 -16.55
C ARG A 16 -16.01 -1.75 -15.57
N LYS A 17 -15.47 -2.64 -14.74
CA LYS A 17 -16.24 -3.47 -13.77
C LYS A 17 -16.21 -2.91 -12.35
N ASN A 18 -15.62 -1.74 -12.15
CA ASN A 18 -15.44 -1.11 -10.85
C ASN A 18 -16.28 0.16 -10.75
N ASP A 19 -17.42 0.07 -10.06
CA ASP A 19 -18.38 1.17 -9.95
C ASP A 19 -17.93 2.30 -9.00
N VAL A 20 -16.79 2.14 -8.33
CA VAL A 20 -16.19 3.17 -7.47
C VAL A 20 -15.29 4.11 -8.28
N VAL A 21 -14.68 3.64 -9.36
CA VAL A 21 -13.71 4.42 -10.13
C VAL A 21 -14.42 5.17 -11.25
N LYS A 22 -14.24 6.48 -11.29
CA LYS A 22 -14.76 7.34 -12.36
C LYS A 22 -13.57 7.98 -13.08
N VAL A 23 -13.58 7.86 -14.40
CA VAL A 23 -12.71 8.64 -15.27
C VAL A 23 -13.62 9.58 -16.07
N PRO A 24 -13.30 10.90 -16.14
CA PRO A 24 -14.05 11.83 -16.97
C PRO A 24 -14.10 11.39 -18.44
N HIS A 25 -15.26 11.47 -19.06
CA HIS A 25 -15.38 11.23 -20.50
C HIS A 25 -14.60 12.29 -21.30
N VAL A 26 -13.84 11.88 -22.31
CA VAL A 26 -13.10 12.81 -23.18
C VAL A 26 -13.98 13.25 -24.34
N PHE A 27 -14.07 14.56 -24.57
CA PHE A 27 -14.71 15.13 -25.77
C PHE A 27 -13.64 15.33 -26.84
N TRP A 28 -13.50 14.33 -27.72
CA TRP A 28 -12.45 14.31 -28.75
C TRP A 28 -12.58 15.44 -29.78
N GLU A 29 -13.81 15.84 -30.08
CA GLU A 29 -14.14 16.96 -30.96
C GLU A 29 -13.67 18.32 -30.42
N LEU A 30 -13.41 18.41 -29.11
CA LEU A 30 -12.89 19.59 -28.42
C LEU A 30 -11.46 19.38 -27.89
N THR A 31 -10.81 18.26 -28.21
CA THR A 31 -9.48 17.90 -27.72
C THR A 31 -8.45 18.00 -28.85
N THR A 32 -7.36 18.71 -28.60
CA THR A 32 -6.26 18.91 -29.54
C THR A 32 -4.92 18.47 -28.92
N LYS A 33 -3.80 18.82 -29.54
CA LYS A 33 -2.47 18.61 -28.94
C LYS A 33 -2.23 19.51 -27.72
N GLU A 34 -2.84 20.69 -27.72
CA GLU A 34 -2.62 21.79 -26.78
C GLU A 34 -3.76 21.99 -25.77
N VAL A 35 -4.93 21.37 -26.01
CA VAL A 35 -6.09 21.45 -25.12
C VAL A 35 -6.69 20.05 -24.92
N LEU A 36 -6.95 19.67 -23.67
CA LEU A 36 -7.76 18.50 -23.30
C LEU A 36 -9.11 18.95 -22.79
N THR A 37 -10.19 18.46 -23.39
CA THR A 37 -11.56 18.74 -22.95
C THR A 37 -12.23 17.45 -22.48
N MET A 38 -12.74 17.46 -21.25
CA MET A 38 -13.34 16.30 -20.61
C MET A 38 -14.56 16.66 -19.75
N GLU A 39 -15.35 15.65 -19.39
CA GLU A 39 -16.52 15.75 -18.52
C GLU A 39 -16.20 16.48 -17.22
N PHE A 40 -16.97 17.52 -16.93
CA PHE A 40 -16.86 18.21 -15.65
C PHE A 40 -17.38 17.31 -14.52
N CYS A 41 -16.47 16.88 -13.66
CA CYS A 41 -16.79 16.05 -12.51
C CYS A 41 -16.77 16.87 -11.21
N THR A 42 -17.84 16.75 -10.42
CA THR A 42 -17.94 17.41 -9.11
C THR A 42 -17.35 16.54 -8.00
N GLY A 43 -16.59 17.12 -7.10
CA GLY A 43 -16.06 16.44 -5.91
C GLY A 43 -15.08 17.34 -5.16
N HIS A 44 -14.50 16.79 -4.09
CA HIS A 44 -13.43 17.44 -3.32
C HIS A 44 -12.16 16.62 -3.40
N LYS A 45 -11.01 17.22 -3.09
CA LYS A 45 -9.72 16.51 -3.03
C LYS A 45 -9.84 15.27 -2.14
N VAL A 46 -9.15 14.20 -2.53
CA VAL A 46 -9.26 12.89 -1.88
C VAL A 46 -8.95 12.91 -0.38
N ASP A 47 -8.13 13.85 0.10
CA ASP A 47 -7.73 14.01 1.50
C ASP A 47 -8.43 15.17 2.24
N ASP A 48 -9.52 15.73 1.69
CA ASP A 48 -10.36 16.73 2.37
C ASP A 48 -11.25 16.09 3.45
N LEU A 49 -10.69 15.92 4.66
CA LEU A 49 -11.37 15.30 5.79
C LEU A 49 -12.66 16.03 6.22
N ASP A 50 -12.72 17.34 6.06
CA ASP A 50 -13.87 18.14 6.45
C ASP A 50 -15.04 17.90 5.50
N PHE A 51 -14.76 17.85 4.19
CA PHE A 51 -15.76 17.44 3.20
C PHE A 51 -16.25 16.01 3.45
N LEU A 52 -15.32 15.06 3.63
CA LEU A 52 -15.67 13.66 3.85
C LEU A 52 -16.60 13.50 5.07
N ARG A 53 -16.33 14.22 6.15
CA ARG A 53 -17.19 14.24 7.34
C ARG A 53 -18.58 14.82 7.05
N LYS A 54 -18.65 15.96 6.35
CA LYS A 54 -19.93 16.61 5.99
C LYS A 54 -20.77 15.74 5.05
N ALA A 55 -20.12 14.96 4.19
CA ALA A 55 -20.76 14.06 3.24
C ALA A 55 -21.06 12.64 3.80
N ASP A 56 -20.79 12.38 5.09
CA ASP A 56 -20.88 11.04 5.70
C ASP A 56 -20.09 9.94 4.95
N ILE A 57 -18.93 10.32 4.40
CA ILE A 57 -18.01 9.41 3.71
C ILE A 57 -16.88 9.06 4.66
N SER A 58 -16.68 7.77 4.89
CA SER A 58 -15.59 7.28 5.76
C SER A 58 -14.22 7.46 5.09
N PRO A 59 -13.28 8.20 5.71
CA PRO A 59 -11.91 8.35 5.22
C PRO A 59 -11.20 7.00 5.02
N THR A 60 -11.44 6.04 5.92
CA THR A 60 -10.89 4.68 5.83
C THR A 60 -11.42 3.92 4.61
N LYS A 61 -12.68 4.13 4.21
CA LYS A 61 -13.24 3.51 3.00
C LYS A 61 -12.63 4.14 1.73
N VAL A 62 -12.47 5.46 1.71
CA VAL A 62 -11.78 6.18 0.63
C VAL A 62 -10.35 5.68 0.49
N ALA A 63 -9.60 5.63 1.59
CA ALA A 63 -8.23 5.11 1.64
C ALA A 63 -8.13 3.68 1.10
N LYS A 64 -9.05 2.80 1.51
CA LYS A 64 -9.09 1.41 1.03
C LYS A 64 -9.38 1.35 -0.48
N ALA A 65 -10.39 2.06 -0.95
CA ALA A 65 -10.74 2.09 -2.38
C ALA A 65 -9.60 2.65 -3.23
N LEU A 66 -8.93 3.70 -2.74
CA LEU A 66 -7.79 4.31 -3.41
C LEU A 66 -6.63 3.32 -3.54
N ILE A 67 -6.28 2.63 -2.45
CA ILE A 67 -5.15 1.70 -2.51
C ILE A 67 -5.47 0.41 -3.28
N GLU A 68 -6.73 -0.03 -3.29
CA GLU A 68 -7.18 -1.13 -4.16
C GLU A 68 -7.10 -0.71 -5.63
N LEU A 69 -7.58 0.49 -6.00
CA LEU A 69 -7.46 1.08 -7.35
C LEU A 69 -6.02 1.08 -7.87
N PHE A 70 -5.08 1.65 -7.13
CA PHE A 70 -3.67 1.68 -7.54
C PHE A 70 -2.99 0.31 -7.45
N GLY A 71 -3.42 -0.54 -6.51
CA GLY A 71 -3.00 -1.94 -6.47
C GLY A 71 -3.41 -2.69 -7.74
N GLU A 72 -4.63 -2.52 -8.24
CA GLU A 72 -5.08 -3.12 -9.49
C GLU A 72 -4.27 -2.61 -10.69
N MET A 73 -4.00 -1.30 -10.76
CA MET A 73 -3.12 -0.73 -11.80
C MET A 73 -1.74 -1.39 -11.85
N ILE A 74 -1.13 -1.63 -10.68
CA ILE A 74 0.21 -2.22 -10.55
C ILE A 74 0.20 -3.73 -10.81
N PHE A 75 -0.60 -4.47 -10.05
CA PHE A 75 -0.50 -5.94 -10.01
C PHE A 75 -1.33 -6.63 -11.09
N ILE A 76 -2.47 -6.03 -11.48
CA ILE A 76 -3.44 -6.67 -12.38
C ILE A 76 -3.30 -6.14 -13.80
N HIS A 77 -3.38 -4.83 -13.98
CA HIS A 77 -3.37 -4.24 -15.32
C HIS A 77 -1.97 -4.03 -15.88
N GLY A 78 -0.96 -3.83 -15.01
CA GLY A 78 0.38 -3.45 -15.45
C GLY A 78 0.42 -2.08 -16.13
N PHE A 79 -0.58 -1.23 -15.89
CA PHE A 79 -0.70 0.10 -16.45
C PHE A 79 -0.81 1.09 -15.29
N VAL A 80 0.33 1.62 -14.88
CA VAL A 80 0.52 2.31 -13.60
C VAL A 80 0.47 3.81 -13.81
N HIS A 81 -0.41 4.47 -13.08
CA HIS A 81 -0.39 5.92 -12.96
C HIS A 81 0.74 6.35 -12.02
N GLY A 82 1.70 7.10 -12.56
CA GLY A 82 2.94 7.50 -11.89
C GLY A 82 2.82 8.72 -10.97
N ASP A 83 1.66 9.37 -10.91
CA ASP A 83 1.50 10.63 -10.16
C ASP A 83 0.11 10.77 -9.51
N PRO A 84 -0.20 9.94 -8.49
CA PRO A 84 -1.44 10.03 -7.73
C PRO A 84 -1.44 11.22 -6.76
N HIS A 85 -1.12 12.42 -7.23
CA HIS A 85 -1.14 13.61 -6.40
C HIS A 85 -2.57 13.85 -5.88
N PRO A 86 -2.79 14.25 -4.61
CA PRO A 86 -4.14 14.43 -4.08
C PRO A 86 -5.02 15.41 -4.89
N GLY A 87 -4.40 16.37 -5.60
CA GLY A 87 -5.10 17.28 -6.51
C GLY A 87 -5.69 16.63 -7.76
N ASN A 88 -5.17 15.47 -8.17
CA ASN A 88 -5.60 14.75 -9.38
C ASN A 88 -6.72 13.76 -9.10
N ILE A 89 -7.11 13.61 -7.83
CA ILE A 89 -8.08 12.62 -7.37
C ILE A 89 -9.16 13.32 -6.56
N LEU A 90 -10.39 13.24 -7.06
CA LEU A 90 -11.55 13.74 -6.31
C LEU A 90 -12.32 12.59 -5.67
N VAL A 91 -12.91 12.87 -4.52
CA VAL A 91 -14.01 12.09 -3.97
C VAL A 91 -15.31 12.80 -4.30
N SER A 92 -16.16 12.12 -5.05
CA SER A 92 -17.52 12.58 -5.36
C SER A 92 -18.53 11.80 -4.54
N PRO A 93 -19.57 12.42 -3.94
CA PRO A 93 -20.64 11.70 -3.27
C PRO A 93 -21.60 11.03 -4.27
N ARG A 94 -21.39 11.24 -5.58
CA ARG A 94 -22.13 10.60 -6.66
C ARG A 94 -21.46 9.27 -7.01
N GLY A 95 -22.13 8.16 -6.74
CA GLY A 95 -21.64 6.81 -7.05
C GLY A 95 -22.54 5.73 -6.46
N GLN A 96 -22.56 4.55 -7.08
CA GLN A 96 -23.41 3.43 -6.64
C GLN A 96 -23.05 2.93 -5.22
N GLY A 97 -21.80 3.17 -4.79
CA GLY A 97 -21.26 2.76 -3.48
C GLY A 97 -21.25 3.84 -2.39
N ARG A 98 -22.06 4.92 -2.50
CA ARG A 98 -22.05 6.18 -1.71
C ARG A 98 -21.00 7.22 -2.09
N PHE A 99 -19.93 6.83 -2.79
CA PHE A 99 -18.97 7.77 -3.37
C PHE A 99 -18.30 7.17 -4.61
N SER A 100 -17.64 8.01 -5.40
CA SER A 100 -16.71 7.61 -6.46
C SER A 100 -15.36 8.33 -6.30
N LEU A 101 -14.30 7.66 -6.76
CA LEU A 101 -12.96 8.21 -6.92
C LEU A 101 -12.83 8.68 -8.37
N VAL A 102 -12.75 9.99 -8.58
CA VAL A 102 -12.60 10.59 -9.91
C VAL A 102 -11.12 10.82 -10.18
N LEU A 103 -10.57 10.19 -11.21
CA LEU A 103 -9.19 10.39 -11.66
C LEU A 103 -9.14 11.43 -12.78
N LEU A 104 -8.56 12.59 -12.51
CA LEU A 104 -8.54 13.73 -13.44
C LEU A 104 -7.33 13.76 -14.36
N ASP A 105 -6.13 13.54 -13.81
CA ASP A 105 -4.87 13.63 -14.54
C ASP A 105 -4.49 12.25 -15.09
N HIS A 106 -4.14 12.19 -16.37
CA HIS A 106 -3.65 10.96 -16.99
C HIS A 106 -2.32 11.15 -17.74
N GLY A 107 -1.56 12.18 -17.36
CA GLY A 107 -0.33 12.60 -18.04
C GLY A 107 0.84 11.65 -17.80
N ILE A 108 0.96 11.08 -16.60
CA ILE A 108 2.09 10.21 -16.22
C ILE A 108 1.59 8.79 -16.02
N TYR A 109 1.81 7.95 -17.04
CA TYR A 109 1.52 6.52 -17.03
C TYR A 109 2.70 5.71 -17.53
N LYS A 110 2.84 4.51 -16.98
CA LYS A 110 3.84 3.53 -17.41
C LYS A 110 3.18 2.17 -17.60
N GLU A 111 3.41 1.58 -18.76
CA GLU A 111 3.14 0.17 -18.98
C GLU A 111 4.34 -0.64 -18.49
N LEU A 112 4.08 -1.55 -17.57
CA LEU A 112 5.06 -2.45 -16.98
C LEU A 112 5.32 -3.61 -17.94
N ASP A 113 6.57 -4.08 -17.96
CA ASP A 113 6.85 -5.35 -18.62
C ASP A 113 6.02 -6.49 -17.97
N PRO A 114 5.35 -7.36 -18.74
CA PRO A 114 4.52 -8.42 -18.18
C PRO A 114 5.27 -9.39 -17.27
N LYS A 115 6.54 -9.70 -17.60
CA LYS A 115 7.39 -10.56 -16.76
C LYS A 115 7.76 -9.83 -15.47
N PHE A 116 8.17 -8.57 -15.56
CA PHE A 116 8.43 -7.72 -14.39
C PHE A 116 7.21 -7.68 -13.45
N ARG A 117 6.02 -7.39 -13.99
CA ARG A 117 4.77 -7.31 -13.21
C ARG A 117 4.50 -8.61 -12.44
N LEU A 118 4.68 -9.76 -13.09
CA LEU A 118 4.51 -11.06 -12.45
C LEU A 118 5.53 -11.33 -11.36
N ASP A 119 6.79 -11.02 -11.62
CA ASP A 119 7.86 -11.20 -10.63
C ASP A 119 7.64 -10.24 -9.45
N TYR A 120 7.07 -9.05 -9.69
CA TYR A 120 6.67 -8.11 -8.64
C TYR A 120 5.49 -8.64 -7.80
N CYS A 121 4.53 -9.34 -8.42
CA CYS A 121 3.48 -10.05 -7.67
C CYS A 121 4.08 -11.16 -6.77
N LYS A 122 5.06 -11.91 -7.28
CA LYS A 122 5.77 -12.94 -6.49
C LYS A 122 6.55 -12.31 -5.35
N LEU A 123 7.18 -11.16 -5.57
CA LEU A 123 7.90 -10.43 -4.55
C LEU A 123 6.96 -10.04 -3.42
N TRP A 124 5.79 -9.48 -3.72
CA TRP A 124 4.81 -9.14 -2.70
C TRP A 124 4.33 -10.36 -1.92
N LYS A 125 4.07 -11.48 -2.58
CA LYS A 125 3.74 -12.75 -1.89
C LYS A 125 4.86 -13.17 -0.93
N ALA A 126 6.12 -13.13 -1.38
CA ALA A 126 7.28 -13.46 -0.54
C ALA A 126 7.45 -12.50 0.64
N LEU A 127 7.27 -11.20 0.42
CA LEU A 127 7.32 -10.17 1.46
C LEU A 127 6.29 -10.40 2.57
N ILE A 128 5.09 -10.84 2.22
CA ILE A 128 4.02 -11.06 3.21
C ILE A 128 4.20 -12.40 3.93
N SER A 129 4.66 -13.43 3.23
CA SER A 129 4.98 -14.73 3.81
C SER A 129 6.32 -14.74 4.56
N LEU A 130 7.06 -13.62 4.56
CA LEU A 130 8.41 -13.51 5.12
C LEU A 130 9.39 -14.56 4.54
N ASP A 131 9.23 -14.88 3.26
CA ASP A 131 10.07 -15.83 2.55
C ASP A 131 11.36 -15.13 2.09
N VAL A 132 12.33 -15.09 3.02
CA VAL A 132 13.63 -14.42 2.84
C VAL A 132 14.37 -14.97 1.63
N GLN A 133 14.40 -16.30 1.46
CA GLN A 133 15.07 -16.93 0.33
C GLN A 133 14.45 -16.45 -0.98
N LYS A 134 13.12 -16.41 -1.06
CA LYS A 134 12.45 -15.97 -2.28
C LYS A 134 12.64 -14.49 -2.59
N ILE A 135 12.71 -13.65 -1.55
CA ILE A 135 13.01 -12.21 -1.71
C ILE A 135 14.40 -12.01 -2.33
N LEU A 136 15.41 -12.74 -1.86
CA LEU A 136 16.77 -12.66 -2.39
C LEU A 136 16.85 -13.17 -3.83
N GLU A 137 16.23 -14.33 -4.12
CA GLU A 137 16.14 -14.87 -5.49
C GLU A 137 15.51 -13.87 -6.47
N LEU A 138 14.40 -13.23 -6.08
CA LEU A 138 13.74 -12.22 -6.91
C LEU A 138 14.60 -10.95 -7.02
N GLY A 139 15.32 -10.60 -5.96
CA GLY A 139 16.34 -9.56 -5.96
C GLY A 139 17.38 -9.71 -7.06
N GLU A 140 17.93 -10.92 -7.20
CA GLU A 140 18.85 -11.27 -8.28
C GLU A 140 18.16 -11.17 -9.65
N GLN A 141 16.92 -11.66 -9.77
CA GLN A 141 16.15 -11.57 -11.03
C GLN A 141 15.84 -10.13 -11.45
N PHE A 142 15.70 -9.22 -10.50
CA PHE A 142 15.54 -7.79 -10.78
C PHE A 142 16.87 -7.07 -11.02
N GLY A 143 18.01 -7.73 -10.86
CA GLY A 143 19.34 -7.11 -10.99
C GLY A 143 19.79 -6.31 -9.77
N VAL A 144 19.08 -6.42 -8.65
CA VAL A 144 19.33 -5.64 -7.41
C VAL A 144 20.34 -6.37 -6.48
N GLY A 145 20.49 -7.68 -6.67
CA GLY A 145 21.50 -8.50 -6.02
C GLY A 145 21.51 -8.37 -4.48
N LYS A 146 22.70 -8.08 -3.93
CA LYS A 146 22.92 -7.93 -2.47
C LYS A 146 22.01 -6.89 -1.80
N TYR A 147 21.46 -5.93 -2.54
CA TYR A 147 20.59 -4.88 -1.99
C TYR A 147 19.14 -5.34 -1.84
N ALA A 148 18.77 -6.51 -2.33
CA ALA A 148 17.41 -7.06 -2.20
C ALA A 148 16.98 -7.26 -0.74
N LYS A 149 17.94 -7.40 0.18
CA LYS A 149 17.70 -7.42 1.63
C LYS A 149 16.97 -6.18 2.16
N TYR A 150 16.98 -5.06 1.42
CA TYR A 150 16.28 -3.83 1.78
C TYR A 150 14.83 -3.77 1.27
N PHE A 151 14.39 -4.68 0.40
CA PHE A 151 13.00 -4.70 -0.09
C PHE A 151 11.94 -4.78 1.02
N PRO A 152 12.09 -5.63 2.07
CA PRO A 152 11.17 -5.60 3.21
C PRO A 152 11.04 -4.22 3.84
N LEU A 153 12.14 -3.48 3.93
CA LEU A 153 12.16 -2.16 4.56
C LEU A 153 11.46 -1.13 3.69
N ILE A 154 11.79 -1.10 2.40
CA ILE A 154 11.23 -0.15 1.44
C ILE A 154 9.72 -0.37 1.30
N PHE A 155 9.29 -1.60 1.03
CA PHE A 155 7.89 -1.88 0.68
C PHE A 155 6.98 -2.05 1.88
N THR A 156 7.47 -2.63 2.97
CA THR A 156 6.63 -2.95 4.14
C THR A 156 6.96 -2.12 5.37
N GLY A 157 8.11 -1.43 5.38
CA GLY A 157 8.61 -0.71 6.55
C GLY A 157 9.13 -1.66 7.62
N ARG A 158 9.84 -2.74 7.25
CA ARG A 158 10.34 -3.77 8.17
C ARG A 158 11.74 -4.23 7.83
N THR A 159 12.50 -4.70 8.81
CA THR A 159 13.73 -5.46 8.50
C THR A 159 13.39 -6.86 8.03
N ILE A 160 14.35 -7.48 7.35
CA ILE A 160 14.30 -8.89 6.95
C ILE A 160 14.23 -9.83 8.18
N ASP A 161 14.77 -9.38 9.32
CA ASP A 161 14.81 -10.13 10.58
C ASP A 161 13.61 -9.87 11.50
N SER A 162 12.65 -9.03 11.07
CA SER A 162 11.53 -8.62 11.92
C SER A 162 10.60 -9.80 12.20
N LYS A 163 10.55 -10.24 13.45
CA LYS A 163 9.57 -11.24 13.95
C LYS A 163 8.19 -10.63 14.23
N SER A 164 8.02 -9.32 14.00
CA SER A 164 6.78 -8.60 14.31
C SER A 164 5.68 -8.86 13.27
N ALA A 165 4.43 -8.70 13.67
CA ALA A 165 3.20 -8.95 12.91
C ALA A 165 2.90 -7.92 11.79
N LEU A 166 2.60 -8.31 10.53
CA LEU A 166 2.46 -7.37 9.39
C LEU A 166 1.60 -6.13 9.67
N GLY A 167 2.18 -4.93 9.54
CA GLY A 167 1.48 -3.64 9.74
C GLY A 167 1.65 -2.97 11.11
N THR A 168 2.42 -3.56 12.03
CA THR A 168 2.70 -3.00 13.37
C THR A 168 3.81 -1.96 13.38
N GLN A 169 3.83 -1.09 14.38
CA GLN A 169 4.94 -0.13 14.59
C GLN A 169 6.24 -0.89 14.82
N ILE A 170 7.30 -0.43 14.16
CA ILE A 170 8.66 -0.93 14.38
C ILE A 170 9.03 -0.55 15.82
N SER A 171 9.60 -1.49 16.59
CA SER A 171 10.10 -1.20 17.94
C SER A 171 11.15 -0.08 17.89
N GLY A 172 11.26 0.73 18.95
CA GLY A 172 12.29 1.77 19.04
C GLY A 172 13.71 1.22 18.88
N GLU A 173 13.97 0.02 19.41
CA GLU A 173 15.25 -0.67 19.26
C GLU A 173 15.53 -1.12 17.82
N GLU A 174 14.50 -1.63 17.15
CA GLU A 174 14.59 -2.08 15.76
C GLU A 174 14.76 -0.88 14.81
N LYS A 175 14.07 0.24 15.09
CA LYS A 175 14.26 1.51 14.38
C LYS A 175 15.69 2.04 14.54
N THR A 176 16.30 1.86 15.71
CA THR A 176 17.67 2.29 15.98
C THR A 176 18.69 1.44 15.23
N ARG A 177 18.49 0.11 15.22
CA ARG A 177 19.29 -0.83 14.40
C ARG A 177 19.18 -0.54 12.91
N ILE A 178 17.95 -0.35 12.39
CA ILE A 178 17.74 0.08 11.00
C ILE A 178 18.48 1.38 10.70
N LYS A 179 18.38 2.37 11.59
CA LYS A 179 19.05 3.64 11.39
C LYS A 179 20.57 3.48 11.35
N GLN A 180 21.14 2.62 12.19
CA GLN A 180 22.58 2.30 12.15
C GLN A 180 22.97 1.59 10.85
N ASP A 181 22.20 0.59 10.41
CA ASP A 181 22.43 -0.14 9.14
C ASP A 181 22.24 0.74 7.89
N LEU A 182 21.32 1.70 7.94
CA LEU A 182 21.14 2.66 6.85
C LEU A 182 22.23 3.73 6.87
N ASN A 183 22.67 4.16 8.06
CA ASN A 183 23.76 5.14 8.19
C ASN A 183 25.13 4.53 7.83
N SER A 184 25.27 3.21 7.86
CA SER A 184 26.47 2.52 7.39
C SER A 184 26.50 2.32 5.87
N LEU A 185 25.37 2.54 5.18
CA LEU A 185 25.36 2.64 3.72
C LEU A 185 26.01 3.96 3.31
N GLY A 186 27.06 3.86 2.50
CA GLY A 186 27.65 5.03 1.86
C GLY A 186 26.71 5.60 0.78
N MET A 187 26.97 6.84 0.34
CA MET A 187 26.29 7.40 -0.83
C MET A 187 26.48 6.52 -2.08
N ASP A 188 27.64 5.87 -2.21
CA ASP A 188 27.93 4.94 -3.31
C ASP A 188 27.02 3.71 -3.30
N ASP A 189 26.66 3.18 -2.13
CA ASP A 189 25.73 2.07 -2.01
C ASP A 189 24.30 2.46 -2.38
N ILE A 190 23.89 3.69 -2.01
CA ILE A 190 22.58 4.23 -2.37
C ILE A 190 22.52 4.46 -3.89
N SER A 191 23.57 5.04 -4.48
CA SER A 191 23.65 5.23 -5.94
C SER A 191 23.60 3.90 -6.66
N SER A 192 24.43 2.94 -6.24
CA SER A 192 24.48 1.60 -6.83
C SER A 192 23.13 0.88 -6.73
N PHE A 193 22.44 1.00 -5.59
CA PHE A 193 21.09 0.45 -5.44
C PHE A 193 20.11 1.10 -6.42
N MET A 194 20.08 2.43 -6.49
CA MET A 194 19.17 3.15 -7.38
C MET A 194 19.45 2.87 -8.86
N GLU A 195 20.72 2.75 -9.25
CA GLU A 195 21.15 2.38 -10.61
C GLU A 195 20.79 0.93 -10.96
N SER A 196 20.79 0.03 -9.97
CA SER A 196 20.42 -1.37 -10.16
C SER A 196 18.92 -1.59 -10.32
N LEU A 197 18.07 -0.64 -9.89
CA LEU A 197 16.63 -0.81 -9.93
C LEU A 197 16.10 -0.71 -11.37
N PRO A 198 15.30 -1.70 -11.83
CA PRO A 198 14.56 -1.59 -13.08
C PRO A 198 13.74 -0.28 -13.15
N PRO A 199 13.64 0.38 -14.31
CA PRO A 199 12.86 1.62 -14.46
C PRO A 199 11.41 1.50 -13.97
N ASP A 200 10.83 0.32 -14.13
CA ASP A 200 9.48 -0.01 -13.66
C ASP A 200 9.33 0.12 -12.13
N PHE A 201 10.38 -0.16 -11.35
CA PHE A 201 10.37 0.08 -9.90
C PHE A 201 10.26 1.55 -9.56
N LEU A 202 10.92 2.43 -10.31
CA LEU A 202 10.96 3.87 -9.99
C LEU A 202 9.57 4.49 -10.05
N VAL A 203 8.77 4.12 -11.05
CA VAL A 203 7.37 4.56 -11.16
C VAL A 203 6.55 4.02 -9.99
N ILE A 204 6.70 2.73 -9.66
CA ILE A 204 5.97 2.12 -8.55
C ILE A 204 6.35 2.77 -7.21
N LEU A 205 7.63 3.05 -6.97
CA LEU A 205 8.12 3.70 -5.75
C LEU A 205 7.58 5.12 -5.61
N ARG A 206 7.55 5.88 -6.72
CA ARG A 206 6.95 7.22 -6.75
C ARG A 206 5.46 7.16 -6.42
N THR A 207 4.70 6.32 -7.12
CA THR A 207 3.27 6.11 -6.89
C THR A 207 2.98 5.70 -5.45
N ASP A 208 3.70 4.70 -4.93
CA ASP A 208 3.53 4.19 -3.57
C ASP A 208 3.89 5.24 -2.51
N GLY A 209 4.93 6.06 -2.74
CA GLY A 209 5.30 7.17 -1.85
C GLY A 209 4.19 8.21 -1.71
N LEU A 210 3.63 8.66 -2.84
CA LEU A 210 2.51 9.62 -2.86
C LEU A 210 1.25 9.03 -2.22
N LEU A 211 0.94 7.76 -2.51
CA LEU A 211 -0.18 7.06 -1.87
C LEU A 211 -0.01 6.96 -0.36
N ARG A 212 1.19 6.65 0.14
CA ARG A 212 1.44 6.63 1.60
C ARG A 212 1.16 7.97 2.24
N SER A 213 1.48 9.08 1.57
CA SER A 213 1.16 10.42 2.07
C SER A 213 -0.35 10.63 2.16
N ILE A 214 -1.10 10.33 1.10
CA ILE A 214 -2.56 10.46 1.08
C ILE A 214 -3.21 9.58 2.16
N LEU A 215 -2.78 8.32 2.26
CA LEU A 215 -3.28 7.39 3.26
C LEU A 215 -2.98 7.88 4.69
N GLY A 216 -1.83 8.48 4.91
CA GLY A 216 -1.47 9.14 6.16
C GLY A 216 -2.41 10.29 6.51
N ASN A 217 -2.68 11.18 5.55
CA ASN A 217 -3.63 12.30 5.72
C ASN A 217 -5.05 11.80 6.01
N LEU A 218 -5.47 10.69 5.40
CA LEU A 218 -6.75 10.03 5.66
C LEU A 218 -6.82 9.28 7.00
N GLY A 219 -5.71 9.22 7.76
CA GLY A 219 -5.63 8.47 9.02
C GLY A 219 -5.69 6.95 8.83
N ALA A 220 -5.42 6.46 7.61
CA ALA A 220 -5.50 5.04 7.31
C ALA A 220 -4.30 4.28 7.91
N PRO A 221 -4.52 3.19 8.64
CA PRO A 221 -3.43 2.43 9.23
C PRO A 221 -2.64 1.67 8.14
N ARG A 222 -1.32 1.53 8.35
CA ARG A 222 -0.40 0.96 7.37
C ARG A 222 -0.79 -0.43 6.84
N HIS A 223 -1.45 -1.26 7.66
CA HIS A 223 -1.88 -2.60 7.24
C HIS A 223 -2.94 -2.57 6.13
N VAL A 224 -3.73 -1.50 5.99
CA VAL A 224 -4.74 -1.37 4.91
C VAL A 224 -4.05 -1.45 3.55
N ARG A 225 -2.93 -0.74 3.39
CA ARG A 225 -2.12 -0.78 2.17
C ARG A 225 -1.52 -2.15 1.92
N LEU A 226 -0.90 -2.74 2.94
CA LEU A 226 -0.23 -4.03 2.81
C LEU A 226 -1.23 -5.13 2.42
N LEU A 227 -2.41 -5.14 3.03
CA LEU A 227 -3.50 -6.08 2.72
C LEU A 227 -4.05 -5.88 1.30
N ALA A 228 -4.23 -4.64 0.87
CA ALA A 228 -4.73 -4.35 -0.47
C ALA A 228 -3.72 -4.80 -1.54
N TYR A 229 -2.44 -4.46 -1.37
CA TYR A 229 -1.40 -4.89 -2.30
C TYR A 229 -1.21 -6.41 -2.27
N ALA A 230 -1.27 -7.04 -1.10
CA ALA A 230 -1.28 -8.49 -0.99
C ALA A 230 -2.39 -9.14 -1.80
N LYS A 231 -3.61 -8.64 -1.63
CA LYS A 231 -4.79 -9.07 -2.36
C LYS A 231 -4.53 -8.95 -3.86
N CYS A 232 -4.19 -7.76 -4.34
CA CYS A 232 -3.98 -7.49 -5.75
C CYS A 232 -2.81 -8.31 -6.33
N ALA A 233 -1.72 -8.52 -5.61
CA ALA A 233 -0.59 -9.35 -6.02
C ALA A 233 -0.99 -10.83 -6.18
N ILE A 234 -1.79 -11.38 -5.26
CA ILE A 234 -2.30 -12.74 -5.37
C ILE A 234 -3.24 -12.87 -6.59
N TYR A 235 -4.18 -11.94 -6.76
CA TYR A 235 -5.08 -11.93 -7.91
C TYR A 235 -4.33 -11.79 -9.24
N GLY A 236 -3.43 -10.81 -9.35
CA GLY A 236 -2.66 -10.52 -10.57
C GLY A 236 -1.75 -11.68 -10.99
N HIS A 237 -1.13 -12.37 -10.02
CA HIS A 237 -0.33 -13.56 -10.29
C HIS A 237 -1.18 -14.73 -10.80
N GLU A 238 -2.38 -14.93 -10.27
CA GLU A 238 -3.24 -16.06 -10.64
C GLU A 238 -4.07 -15.83 -11.90
N GLU A 239 -4.36 -14.57 -12.26
CA GLU A 239 -5.08 -14.22 -13.48
C GLU A 239 -4.34 -14.65 -14.75
N GLN A 240 -3.01 -14.61 -14.75
CA GLN A 240 -2.22 -15.13 -15.86
C GLN A 240 -2.41 -16.64 -16.05
N SER A 241 -2.56 -17.41 -14.97
CA SER A 241 -2.89 -18.83 -15.02
C SER A 241 -4.32 -19.11 -15.48
N ARG A 242 -5.21 -18.10 -15.44
CA ARG A 242 -6.61 -18.21 -15.91
C ARG A 242 -6.76 -18.02 -17.42
N LEU A 243 -5.87 -17.24 -18.04
CA LEU A 243 -5.94 -16.89 -19.47
C LEU A 243 -5.80 -18.09 -20.44
N GLY A 244 -5.49 -19.29 -19.94
CA GLY A 244 -5.42 -20.52 -20.74
C GLY A 244 -6.18 -21.72 -20.14
N SER A 245 -7.05 -21.53 -19.14
CA SER A 245 -7.66 -22.64 -18.41
C SER A 245 -9.18 -22.77 -18.60
N GLY A 246 -9.67 -24.01 -18.67
CA GLY A 246 -11.09 -24.32 -18.81
C GLY A 246 -11.94 -23.83 -17.63
N ALA A 247 -13.27 -23.80 -17.80
CA ALA A 247 -14.21 -23.23 -16.82
C ALA A 247 -14.05 -23.79 -15.39
N ILE A 248 -13.84 -25.10 -15.25
CA ILE A 248 -13.62 -25.78 -13.96
C ILE A 248 -12.30 -25.33 -13.32
N ASN A 249 -11.23 -25.25 -14.10
CA ASN A 249 -9.94 -24.77 -13.62
C ASN A 249 -10.01 -23.30 -13.19
N ARG A 250 -10.76 -22.46 -13.90
CA ARG A 250 -11.00 -21.06 -13.51
C ARG A 250 -11.72 -20.96 -12.16
N LEU A 251 -12.72 -21.80 -11.92
CA LEU A 251 -13.43 -21.86 -10.63
C LEU A 251 -12.50 -22.36 -9.51
N MET A 252 -11.73 -23.42 -9.75
CA MET A 252 -10.74 -23.94 -8.80
C MET A 252 -9.68 -22.89 -8.47
N LEU A 253 -9.20 -22.15 -9.47
CA LEU A 253 -8.30 -21.01 -9.29
C LEU A 253 -8.95 -19.94 -8.43
N GLN A 254 -10.21 -19.55 -8.69
CA GLN A 254 -10.93 -18.57 -7.85
C GLN A 254 -11.07 -18.99 -6.39
N ILE A 255 -11.40 -20.26 -6.14
CA ILE A 255 -11.49 -20.81 -4.79
C ILE A 255 -10.11 -20.74 -4.13
N LYS A 256 -9.05 -21.14 -4.84
CA LYS A 256 -7.68 -21.08 -4.36
C LYS A 256 -7.25 -19.65 -4.04
N THR A 257 -7.50 -18.68 -4.92
CA THR A 257 -7.22 -17.26 -4.69
C THR A 257 -7.90 -16.77 -3.42
N SER A 258 -9.17 -17.13 -3.25
CA SER A 258 -10.00 -16.71 -2.12
C SER A 258 -9.49 -17.30 -0.81
N ILE A 259 -9.11 -18.58 -0.81
CA ILE A 259 -8.49 -19.24 0.35
C ILE A 259 -7.14 -18.63 0.69
N SER A 260 -6.27 -18.39 -0.30
CA SER A 260 -4.96 -17.76 -0.09
C SER A 260 -5.10 -16.35 0.47
N TYR A 261 -6.02 -15.54 -0.05
CA TYR A 261 -6.31 -14.21 0.49
C TYR A 261 -6.89 -14.30 1.91
N LEU A 262 -7.81 -15.23 2.18
CA LEU A 262 -8.40 -15.41 3.50
C LEU A 262 -7.35 -15.81 4.53
N HIS A 263 -6.48 -16.76 4.20
CA HIS A 263 -5.37 -17.18 5.05
C HIS A 263 -4.47 -15.98 5.38
N LEU A 264 -4.07 -15.21 4.37
CA LEU A 264 -3.22 -14.05 4.56
C LEU A 264 -3.89 -12.95 5.39
N ARG A 265 -5.19 -12.74 5.21
CA ARG A 265 -5.99 -11.84 6.04
C ARG A 265 -6.04 -12.30 7.49
N ILE A 266 -6.26 -13.60 7.73
CA ILE A 266 -6.27 -14.20 9.08
C ILE A 266 -4.90 -14.02 9.73
N LEU A 267 -3.81 -14.32 9.01
CA LEU A 267 -2.45 -14.12 9.51
C LEU A 267 -2.24 -12.68 9.97
N ILE A 268 -2.59 -11.70 9.15
CA ILE A 268 -2.41 -10.27 9.49
C ILE A 268 -3.29 -9.86 10.67
N GLU A 269 -4.53 -10.34 10.75
CA GLU A 269 -5.45 -10.04 11.86
C GLU A 269 -5.03 -10.70 13.18
N LEU A 270 -4.58 -11.96 13.15
CA LEU A 270 -4.03 -12.63 14.33
C LEU A 270 -2.77 -11.92 14.82
N ALA A 271 -1.92 -11.53 13.88
CA ALA A 271 -0.70 -10.81 14.17
C ALA A 271 -1.02 -9.43 14.80
N ARG A 272 -2.10 -8.76 14.37
CA ARG A 272 -2.64 -7.55 15.02
C ARG A 272 -3.13 -7.81 16.45
N LEU A 273 -3.92 -8.86 16.66
CA LEU A 273 -4.43 -9.23 17.99
C LEU A 273 -3.30 -9.54 18.97
N LEU A 274 -2.26 -10.24 18.51
CA LEU A 274 -1.06 -10.53 19.30
C LEU A 274 -0.35 -9.25 19.76
N VAL A 275 -0.26 -8.23 18.89
CA VAL A 275 0.35 -6.95 19.27
C VAL A 275 -0.54 -6.14 20.20
N GLN A 276 -1.85 -6.08 19.98
CA GLN A 276 -2.77 -5.43 20.92
C GLN A 276 -2.69 -6.07 22.31
N PHE A 277 -2.58 -7.39 22.36
CA PHE A 277 -2.38 -8.13 23.60
C PHE A 277 -1.03 -7.80 24.26
N ASN A 278 0.04 -7.70 23.48
CA ASN A 278 1.37 -7.38 24.00
C ASN A 278 1.47 -5.92 24.50
N ASP A 279 0.86 -4.97 23.78
CA ASP A 279 0.74 -3.57 24.22
C ASP A 279 -0.09 -3.45 25.51
N TYR A 280 -1.17 -4.22 25.61
CA TYR A 280 -1.97 -4.28 26.84
C TYR A 280 -1.15 -4.83 28.01
N LYS A 281 -0.37 -5.90 27.78
CA LYS A 281 0.53 -6.48 28.78
C LYS A 281 1.61 -5.48 29.23
N HIS A 282 2.20 -4.72 28.30
CA HIS A 282 3.16 -3.66 28.61
C HIS A 282 2.52 -2.54 29.43
N LYS A 283 1.37 -2.01 29.01
CA LYS A 283 0.64 -0.98 29.77
C LYS A 283 0.24 -1.44 31.17
N ALA A 284 -0.18 -2.70 31.31
CA ALA A 284 -0.50 -3.29 32.61
C ALA A 284 0.73 -3.37 33.52
N LYS A 285 1.88 -3.78 32.96
CA LYS A 285 3.16 -3.83 33.68
C LYS A 285 3.64 -2.45 34.10
N ASP A 286 3.57 -1.45 33.22
CA ASP A 286 3.96 -0.07 33.52
C ASP A 286 3.06 0.54 34.58
N LYS A 287 1.75 0.29 34.51
CA LYS A 287 0.78 0.71 35.53
C LYS A 287 1.06 0.07 36.89
N LEU A 288 1.39 -1.23 36.91
CA LEU A 288 1.78 -1.94 38.14
C LEU A 288 3.08 -1.37 38.72
N SER A 289 4.09 -1.13 37.88
CA SER A 289 5.36 -0.52 38.29
C SER A 289 5.16 0.88 38.85
N TRP A 290 4.31 1.69 38.23
CA TRP A 290 3.94 3.02 38.72
C TRP A 290 3.21 2.95 40.07
N MET A 291 2.27 2.01 40.23
CA MET A 291 1.57 1.80 41.51
C MET A 291 2.53 1.38 42.62
N LEU A 292 3.46 0.46 42.34
CA LEU A 292 4.48 0.02 43.31
C LEU A 292 5.43 1.16 43.70
N GLN A 293 5.86 1.99 42.75
CA GLN A 293 6.66 3.19 43.05
C GLN A 293 5.89 4.21 43.89
N LYS A 294 4.59 4.39 43.62
CA LYS A 294 3.72 5.30 44.38
C LYS A 294 3.57 4.84 45.83
N ILE A 295 3.27 3.55 46.04
CA ILE A 295 3.16 2.95 47.38
C ILE A 295 4.49 3.06 48.13
N SER A 296 5.62 2.75 47.47
CA SER A 296 6.95 2.89 48.08
C SER A 296 7.25 4.33 48.52
N ARG A 297 6.89 5.34 47.71
CA ARG A 297 7.06 6.76 48.06
C ARG A 297 6.16 7.20 49.22
N GLU A 298 4.90 6.74 49.23
CA GLU A 298 3.99 7.02 50.34
C GLU A 298 4.52 6.41 51.63
N VAL A 299 4.88 5.12 51.65
CA VAL A 299 5.44 4.43 52.82
C VAL A 299 6.73 5.11 53.34
N LEU A 300 7.63 5.53 52.45
CA LEU A 300 8.82 6.31 52.85
C LEU A 300 8.44 7.68 53.46
N GLY A 301 7.37 8.30 52.98
CA GLY A 301 6.84 9.56 53.51
C GLY A 301 6.28 9.41 54.92
N TRP A 302 5.51 8.34 55.18
CA TRP A 302 5.01 8.01 56.52
C TRP A 302 6.15 7.73 57.50
N TYR A 303 7.18 6.99 57.08
CA TYR A 303 8.33 6.68 57.92
C TYR A 303 9.14 7.93 58.31
N LYS A 304 9.26 8.91 57.40
CA LYS A 304 9.92 10.20 57.67
C LYS A 304 9.10 11.16 58.55
N ALA A 305 7.77 10.97 58.62
CA ALA A 305 6.90 11.80 59.46
C ALA A 305 6.78 11.28 60.91
N LEU A 306 7.24 10.04 61.16
CA LEU A 306 7.23 9.37 62.46
C LEU A 306 8.58 9.45 63.20
N MET A 307 9.63 9.97 62.57
CA MET A 307 10.90 10.36 63.20
C MET A 307 10.96 11.87 63.37
#